data_AF-A0A1N6GZB6-F1
#
_entry.id   AF-A0A1N6GZB6-F1
#
_cell.length_a   1.000
_cell.length_b   1.000
_cell.length_c   1.000
_cell.angle_alpha   90.00
_cell.angle_beta   90.00
_cell.angle_gamma   90.00
#
_symmetry.space_group_name_H-M   'P 1'
#
loop_
_entity.id
_entity.type
_entity.pdbx_description
1 polymer ?
#
loop_
_entity_poly.entity_id
_entity_poly.type
_entity_poly.pdbx_seq_one_letter_code
_entity_poly.pdbx_strand_id
1 'polypeptide(L)'
;MSTELIRVVSIALAVVALGLSSARAQDDQAKVKPEAPVPADPPQKGDEGAKEVLEQPAPIPDFKLPPLRTVPVRRGAPSFNVQMVDASLLPRDKEGIWVLDFAFKPVRLITTEIPGKGRRQVHYLYYRVVNHSGKPQVFVPQFTLVTDTGKRYEDTVLPQAVPIIEAREDPSIPLLGAVNIMGTIPPSTKVGIDDAVFGTAVWEGVDPKADGFKIYVRGLSDGYQLLPAPDGGKPTVRHKTLRIDFIRRGDDRNLSEREIQLLEPPYEWIYW
;
A
#
# COMPACT_ATOMS: atom_id res chain seq x y z
N MET A 1 3.36 -39.34 45.14
CA MET A 1 4.63 -39.61 45.82
C MET A 1 5.78 -39.36 44.85
N SER A 2 6.87 -38.75 45.33
CA SER A 2 8.16 -38.44 44.67
C SER A 2 8.21 -37.10 43.88
N THR A 3 8.41 -35.92 44.49
CA THR A 3 9.61 -35.20 45.03
C THR A 3 10.71 -34.78 44.02
N GLU A 4 10.87 -33.43 43.91
CA GLU A 4 12.10 -32.58 43.79
C GLU A 4 12.88 -32.53 42.45
N LEU A 5 13.55 -31.45 42.01
CA LEU A 5 14.14 -30.29 42.68
C LEU A 5 14.36 -29.09 41.70
N ILE A 6 14.24 -27.87 42.21
CA ILE A 6 14.49 -26.57 41.57
C ILE A 6 16.00 -26.23 41.57
N ARG A 7 16.52 -25.58 40.52
CA ARG A 7 17.79 -24.82 40.58
C ARG A 7 17.65 -23.43 39.95
N VAL A 8 17.72 -22.43 40.82
CA VAL A 8 17.94 -21.00 40.53
C VAL A 8 19.42 -20.73 40.75
N VAL A 9 20.09 -20.02 39.84
CA VAL A 9 21.45 -19.49 40.05
C VAL A 9 21.48 -18.04 39.59
N SER A 10 21.66 -17.15 40.57
CA SER A 10 21.95 -15.72 40.44
C SER A 10 23.29 -15.44 41.14
N ILE A 11 24.27 -14.87 40.44
CA ILE A 11 25.53 -14.33 41.01
C ILE A 11 25.94 -13.17 40.08
N ALA A 12 25.68 -11.91 40.43
CA ALA A 12 26.41 -11.02 41.34
C ALA A 12 27.72 -10.44 40.75
N LEU A 13 27.71 -9.10 40.67
CA LEU A 13 28.71 -8.18 40.15
C LEU A 13 29.79 -7.90 41.22
N ALA A 14 31.07 -7.79 40.84
CA ALA A 14 32.08 -7.12 41.66
C ALA A 14 33.21 -6.55 40.79
N VAL A 15 33.49 -5.25 40.98
CA VAL A 15 34.58 -4.46 40.41
C VAL A 15 35.58 -4.20 41.53
N VAL A 16 36.89 -4.47 41.35
CA VAL A 16 38.00 -3.77 42.04
C VAL A 16 39.26 -3.82 41.15
N ALA A 17 39.98 -2.68 41.11
CA ALA A 17 41.17 -2.38 40.32
C ALA A 17 42.50 -2.54 41.10
N LEU A 18 43.63 -2.25 40.42
CA LEU A 18 45.05 -2.13 40.84
C LEU A 18 45.88 -3.43 40.60
N GLY A 19 47.09 -3.45 40.02
CA GLY A 19 48.00 -2.44 39.49
C GLY A 19 49.41 -3.06 39.30
N LEU A 20 50.06 -2.73 38.17
CA LEU A 20 51.51 -2.56 37.89
C LEU A 20 52.55 -3.72 37.85
N SER A 21 53.39 -3.59 36.81
CA SER A 21 54.78 -4.10 36.56
C SER A 21 54.96 -5.49 35.95
N SER A 22 55.95 -5.82 35.10
CA SER A 22 56.82 -5.17 34.09
C SER A 22 57.88 -6.24 33.71
N ALA A 23 58.11 -6.51 32.41
CA ALA A 23 59.37 -6.95 31.75
C ALA A 23 59.06 -7.71 30.43
N ARG A 24 59.33 -7.15 29.23
CA ARG A 24 60.55 -7.27 28.37
C ARG A 24 60.84 -8.71 27.92
N ALA A 25 61.06 -9.10 26.66
CA ALA A 25 61.33 -8.48 25.34
C ALA A 25 60.77 -9.46 24.25
N GLN A 26 60.67 -9.24 22.93
CA GLN A 26 61.57 -8.66 21.92
C GLN A 26 60.74 -8.69 20.59
N ASP A 27 60.44 -7.55 19.95
CA ASP A 27 61.19 -6.88 18.87
C ASP A 27 60.92 -7.45 17.47
N ASP A 28 60.12 -6.75 16.65
CA ASP A 28 60.41 -6.58 15.21
C ASP A 28 59.63 -5.38 14.58
N GLN A 29 60.43 -4.36 14.25
CA GLN A 29 60.37 -3.39 13.14
C GLN A 29 59.35 -2.24 12.98
N ALA A 30 60.00 -1.07 12.74
CA ALA A 30 59.62 0.15 12.01
C ALA A 30 58.91 1.29 12.77
N LYS A 31 59.71 2.31 13.15
CA LYS A 31 59.32 3.59 13.75
C LYS A 31 59.97 4.73 12.98
N VAL A 32 59.17 5.65 12.41
CA VAL A 32 59.60 7.00 11.99
C VAL A 32 58.66 8.03 12.62
N LYS A 33 59.23 9.19 12.92
CA LYS A 33 59.05 10.07 14.08
C LYS A 33 57.89 11.09 13.93
N PRO A 34 57.22 11.49 15.03
CA PRO A 34 56.20 12.55 15.04
C PRO A 34 56.85 13.95 15.10
N GLU A 35 56.33 14.88 14.30
CA GLU A 35 56.75 16.29 14.24
C GLU A 35 55.95 17.15 15.23
N ALA A 36 56.63 18.06 15.92
CA ALA A 36 56.10 18.95 16.97
C ALA A 36 55.82 20.36 16.39
N PRO A 37 55.06 21.23 17.10
CA PRO A 37 54.27 22.30 16.50
C PRO A 37 55.05 23.60 16.24
N VAL A 38 54.69 24.32 15.19
CA VAL A 38 55.22 25.65 14.84
C VAL A 38 54.45 26.75 15.62
N PRO A 39 55.11 27.83 16.08
CA PRO A 39 54.47 28.90 16.87
C PRO A 39 53.51 29.77 16.04
N ALA A 40 52.45 30.25 16.68
CA ALA A 40 51.45 31.14 16.10
C ALA A 40 51.94 32.60 16.05
N ASP A 41 51.82 33.23 14.88
CA ASP A 41 51.88 34.69 14.73
C ASP A 41 50.49 35.33 15.03
N PRO A 42 50.44 36.58 15.54
CA PRO A 42 49.22 37.25 15.99
C PRO A 42 48.28 37.69 14.85
N PRO A 43 46.98 37.92 15.13
CA PRO A 43 45.93 37.92 14.13
C PRO A 43 45.88 39.21 13.30
N GLN A 44 45.87 39.07 11.97
CA GLN A 44 45.42 40.13 11.06
C GLN A 44 43.89 40.14 10.96
N LYS A 45 43.35 41.35 11.08
CA LYS A 45 41.94 41.70 11.05
C LYS A 45 41.51 41.91 9.59
N GLY A 46 40.59 41.09 9.08
CA GLY A 46 39.97 41.30 7.77
C GLY A 46 39.36 40.03 7.20
N ASP A 47 38.07 39.80 7.46
CA ASP A 47 37.01 39.76 6.44
C ASP A 47 35.76 39.08 6.99
N GLU A 48 34.67 39.81 6.86
CA GLU A 48 33.35 39.49 7.36
C GLU A 48 32.70 38.37 6.51
N GLY A 49 32.14 37.37 7.18
CA GLY A 49 30.91 36.73 6.70
C GLY A 49 31.00 35.69 5.58
N ALA A 50 31.77 34.61 5.75
CA ALA A 50 31.50 33.39 4.98
C ALA A 50 30.37 32.59 5.66
N LYS A 51 29.12 32.93 5.36
CA LYS A 51 28.00 32.00 5.56
C LYS A 51 28.24 30.83 4.61
N GLU A 52 28.54 29.66 5.15
CA GLU A 52 28.53 28.41 4.40
C GLU A 52 27.09 28.17 3.91
N VAL A 53 26.81 28.61 2.68
CA VAL A 53 25.53 28.37 2.01
C VAL A 53 25.54 26.91 1.63
N LEU A 54 24.89 26.07 2.44
CA LEU A 54 24.57 24.71 2.02
C LEU A 54 23.77 24.81 0.71
N GLU A 55 24.36 24.39 -0.40
CA GLU A 55 23.67 24.33 -1.68
C GLU A 55 22.42 23.46 -1.49
N GLN A 56 21.25 24.03 -1.78
CA GLN A 56 20.02 23.27 -1.70
C GLN A 56 20.09 22.15 -2.74
N PRO A 57 19.75 20.90 -2.38
CA PRO A 57 19.73 19.81 -3.34
C PRO A 57 18.84 20.21 -4.51
N ALA A 58 19.27 19.86 -5.72
CA ALA A 58 18.51 20.17 -6.94
C ALA A 58 17.04 19.78 -6.76
N PRO A 59 16.08 20.58 -7.27
CA PRO A 59 14.66 20.26 -7.21
C PRO A 59 14.41 18.84 -7.74
N ILE A 60 13.66 18.04 -6.98
CA ILE A 60 13.27 16.69 -7.41
C ILE A 60 12.53 16.85 -8.75
N PRO A 61 12.97 16.18 -9.83
CA PRO A 61 12.32 16.32 -11.12
C PRO A 61 10.85 15.86 -11.03
N ASP A 62 9.97 16.56 -11.74
CA ASP A 62 8.55 16.24 -11.81
C ASP A 62 8.36 14.81 -12.38
N PHE A 63 8.06 13.85 -11.50
CA PHE A 63 7.78 12.48 -11.90
C PHE A 63 6.34 12.39 -12.43
N LYS A 64 6.20 12.16 -13.75
CA LYS A 64 4.91 11.91 -14.38
C LYS A 64 4.67 10.41 -14.46
N LEU A 65 3.53 9.98 -13.93
CA LEU A 65 3.08 8.59 -14.05
C LEU A 65 2.77 8.24 -15.50
N PRO A 66 3.18 7.06 -15.98
CA PRO A 66 2.95 6.65 -17.37
C PRO A 66 1.45 6.51 -17.68
N PRO A 67 1.01 6.77 -18.92
CA PRO A 67 -0.35 6.49 -19.32
C PRO A 67 -0.62 4.99 -19.31
N LEU A 68 -1.76 4.58 -18.77
CA LEU A 68 -2.17 3.18 -18.73
C LEU A 68 -2.75 2.75 -20.07
N ARG A 69 -2.48 1.49 -20.45
CA ARG A 69 -3.09 0.87 -21.62
C ARG A 69 -4.58 0.64 -21.36
N THR A 70 -5.42 1.14 -22.24
CA THR A 70 -6.87 0.94 -22.18
C THR A 70 -7.33 -0.12 -23.18
N VAL A 71 -8.49 -0.71 -22.88
CA VAL A 71 -9.20 -1.67 -23.72
C VAL A 71 -10.58 -1.07 -24.03
N PRO A 72 -10.97 -0.97 -25.30
CA PRO A 72 -12.27 -0.41 -25.67
C PRO A 72 -13.38 -1.39 -25.28
N VAL A 73 -14.34 -0.93 -24.49
CA VAL A 73 -15.52 -1.71 -24.08
C VAL A 73 -16.79 -0.97 -24.49
N ARG A 74 -17.78 -1.68 -25.02
CA ARG A 74 -19.08 -1.08 -25.35
C ARG A 74 -19.79 -0.66 -24.07
N ARG A 75 -20.20 0.61 -24.00
CA ARG A 75 -20.95 1.15 -22.86
C ARG A 75 -22.30 0.46 -22.75
N GLY A 76 -22.66 0.03 -21.54
CA GLY A 76 -23.92 -0.66 -21.28
C GLY A 76 -24.03 -2.08 -21.86
N ALA A 77 -22.94 -2.62 -22.44
CA ALA A 77 -22.94 -4.02 -22.83
C ALA A 77 -23.15 -4.92 -21.60
N PRO A 78 -24.02 -5.94 -21.69
CA PRO A 78 -24.24 -6.86 -20.60
C PRO A 78 -22.93 -7.60 -20.30
N SER A 79 -22.42 -7.41 -19.11
CA SER A 79 -21.26 -8.12 -18.57
C SER A 79 -21.72 -9.06 -17.47
N PHE A 80 -21.39 -10.33 -17.59
CA PHE A 80 -21.82 -11.34 -16.63
C PHE A 80 -21.19 -11.09 -15.24
N ASN A 81 -22.05 -11.04 -14.21
CA ASN A 81 -21.67 -10.93 -12.81
C ASN A 81 -20.76 -9.71 -12.50
N VAL A 82 -21.04 -8.57 -13.12
CA VAL A 82 -20.35 -7.30 -12.88
C VAL A 82 -21.30 -6.34 -12.18
N GLN A 83 -20.83 -5.74 -11.08
CA GLN A 83 -21.50 -4.66 -10.40
C GLN A 83 -20.92 -3.33 -10.88
N MET A 84 -21.80 -2.45 -11.37
CA MET A 84 -21.45 -1.07 -11.72
C MET A 84 -21.64 -0.18 -10.49
N VAL A 85 -20.64 0.65 -10.20
CA VAL A 85 -20.73 1.65 -9.14
C VAL A 85 -21.26 2.94 -9.71
N ASP A 86 -22.26 3.51 -9.04
CA ASP A 86 -22.75 4.85 -9.34
C ASP A 86 -21.68 5.88 -8.94
N ALA A 87 -21.10 6.54 -9.94
CA ALA A 87 -20.09 7.58 -9.76
C ALA A 87 -20.68 8.99 -9.55
N SER A 88 -22.01 9.11 -9.38
CA SER A 88 -22.68 10.38 -9.16
C SER A 88 -22.10 11.15 -7.97
N LEU A 89 -22.06 12.47 -8.11
CA LEU A 89 -21.61 13.35 -7.04
C LEU A 89 -22.62 13.34 -5.90
N LEU A 90 -22.13 13.21 -4.67
CA LEU A 90 -22.94 13.28 -3.47
C LEU A 90 -23.13 14.75 -3.04
N PRO A 91 -24.22 15.08 -2.33
CA PRO A 91 -24.41 16.44 -1.78
C PRO A 91 -23.30 16.90 -0.81
N ARG A 92 -22.51 15.96 -0.26
CA ARG A 92 -21.38 16.23 0.65
C ARG A 92 -20.05 16.42 -0.08
N ASP A 93 -20.04 16.24 -1.40
CA ASP A 93 -18.85 16.41 -2.22
C ASP A 93 -18.61 17.88 -2.53
N LYS A 94 -17.34 18.25 -2.67
CA LYS A 94 -16.98 19.58 -3.16
C LYS A 94 -17.32 19.70 -4.65
N GLU A 95 -17.65 20.90 -5.08
CA GLU A 95 -17.86 21.17 -6.50
C GLU A 95 -16.59 20.91 -7.32
N GLY A 96 -16.75 20.33 -8.50
CA GLY A 96 -15.65 20.13 -9.46
C GLY A 96 -14.72 18.95 -9.17
N ILE A 97 -15.02 18.10 -8.17
CA ILE A 97 -14.26 16.85 -7.99
C ILE A 97 -14.47 15.93 -9.20
N TRP A 98 -13.42 15.18 -9.55
CA TRP A 98 -13.56 14.10 -10.52
C TRP A 98 -13.79 12.78 -9.80
N VAL A 99 -14.60 11.93 -10.39
CA VAL A 99 -14.84 10.55 -9.94
C VAL A 99 -14.65 9.65 -11.14
N LEU A 100 -13.90 8.56 -10.96
CA LEU A 100 -13.70 7.52 -11.95
C LEU A 100 -14.83 6.50 -11.83
N ASP A 101 -15.33 6.07 -12.98
CA ASP A 101 -16.31 5.01 -13.07
C ASP A 101 -15.65 3.69 -12.69
N PHE A 102 -16.21 3.01 -11.68
CA PHE A 102 -15.69 1.76 -11.16
C PHE A 102 -16.70 0.64 -11.39
N ALA A 103 -16.22 -0.51 -11.83
CA ALA A 103 -17.04 -1.70 -11.90
C ALA A 103 -16.22 -2.92 -11.50
N PHE A 104 -16.85 -3.86 -10.81
CA PHE A 104 -16.15 -5.00 -10.23
C PHE A 104 -16.97 -6.27 -10.31
N LYS A 105 -16.30 -7.41 -10.29
CA LYS A 105 -16.94 -8.72 -10.05
C LYS A 105 -16.84 -9.04 -8.56
N PRO A 106 -17.78 -9.79 -7.96
CA PRO A 106 -17.66 -10.24 -6.58
C PRO A 106 -16.31 -10.93 -6.30
N VAL A 107 -15.81 -10.80 -5.07
CA VAL A 107 -14.53 -11.39 -4.66
C VAL A 107 -14.53 -12.90 -4.88
N ARG A 108 -13.42 -13.40 -5.41
CA ARG A 108 -13.22 -14.82 -5.72
C ARG A 108 -11.95 -15.34 -5.09
N LEU A 109 -11.81 -16.67 -5.11
CA LEU A 109 -10.69 -17.37 -4.50
C LEU A 109 -9.89 -18.11 -5.57
N ILE A 110 -8.58 -17.97 -5.56
CA ILE A 110 -7.66 -18.86 -6.29
C ILE A 110 -6.67 -19.50 -5.32
N THR A 111 -6.17 -20.67 -5.69
CA THR A 111 -5.00 -21.26 -5.02
C THR A 111 -3.79 -21.04 -5.90
N THR A 112 -2.77 -20.38 -5.37
CA THR A 112 -1.50 -20.15 -6.08
C THR A 112 -0.33 -20.48 -5.18
N GLU A 113 0.81 -20.79 -5.79
CA GLU A 113 2.06 -21.01 -5.08
C GLU A 113 2.76 -19.67 -4.87
N ILE A 114 3.01 -19.34 -3.61
CA ILE A 114 3.67 -18.10 -3.22
C ILE A 114 5.10 -18.42 -2.80
N PRO A 115 6.12 -17.82 -3.44
CA PRO A 115 7.52 -18.04 -3.09
C PRO A 115 7.76 -17.90 -1.57
N GLY A 116 8.37 -18.92 -0.97
CA GLY A 116 8.66 -18.98 0.47
C GLY A 116 7.46 -19.30 1.39
N LYS A 117 6.22 -19.28 0.90
CA LYS A 117 5.00 -19.60 1.68
C LYS A 117 4.26 -20.85 1.21
N GLY A 118 4.64 -21.40 0.06
CA GLY A 118 4.02 -22.57 -0.57
C GLY A 118 2.65 -22.27 -1.16
N ARG A 119 1.82 -23.30 -1.32
CA ARG A 119 0.45 -23.17 -1.84
C ARG A 119 -0.43 -22.44 -0.83
N ARG A 120 -1.04 -21.35 -1.25
CA ARG A 120 -1.94 -20.53 -0.43
C ARG A 120 -3.21 -20.19 -1.20
N GLN A 121 -4.30 -20.08 -0.47
CA GLN A 121 -5.54 -19.53 -1.00
C GLN A 121 -5.47 -18.01 -0.91
N VAL A 122 -5.88 -17.37 -2.00
CA VAL A 122 -5.75 -15.94 -2.22
C VAL A 122 -7.10 -15.39 -2.65
N HIS A 123 -7.55 -14.35 -1.96
CA HIS A 123 -8.74 -13.60 -2.34
C HIS A 123 -8.34 -12.58 -3.39
N TYR A 124 -9.15 -12.41 -4.43
CA TYR A 124 -8.93 -11.36 -5.40
C TYR A 124 -10.24 -10.68 -5.80
N LEU A 125 -10.14 -9.38 -6.09
CA LEU A 125 -11.18 -8.57 -6.67
C LEU A 125 -10.76 -8.23 -8.10
N TYR A 126 -11.57 -8.63 -9.08
CA TYR A 126 -11.40 -8.21 -10.48
C TYR A 126 -12.23 -6.97 -10.72
N TYR A 127 -11.61 -5.92 -11.26
CA TYR A 127 -12.28 -4.65 -11.51
C TYR A 127 -11.85 -4.00 -12.81
N ARG A 128 -12.65 -3.03 -13.26
CA ARG A 128 -12.31 -2.10 -14.32
C ARG A 128 -12.58 -0.67 -13.87
N VAL A 129 -11.82 0.25 -14.44
CA VAL A 129 -11.93 1.68 -14.19
C VAL A 129 -12.01 2.41 -15.52
N VAL A 130 -12.90 3.39 -15.60
CA VAL A 130 -13.11 4.23 -16.78
C VAL A 130 -13.06 5.69 -16.36
N ASN A 131 -12.47 6.52 -17.21
CA ASN A 131 -12.40 7.96 -16.98
C ASN A 131 -13.33 8.72 -17.93
N HIS A 132 -14.38 9.35 -17.38
CA HIS A 132 -15.29 10.23 -18.12
C HIS A 132 -15.11 11.72 -17.80
N SER A 133 -14.08 12.10 -17.04
CA SER A 133 -13.84 13.51 -16.65
C SER A 133 -13.36 14.41 -17.80
N GLY A 134 -13.08 13.83 -18.98
CA GLY A 134 -12.60 14.56 -20.17
C GLY A 134 -11.12 14.95 -20.13
N LYS A 135 -10.43 14.74 -19.00
CA LYS A 135 -8.98 14.99 -18.86
C LYS A 135 -8.28 13.72 -18.36
N PRO A 136 -6.99 13.50 -18.68
CA PRO A 136 -6.23 12.42 -18.08
C PRO A 136 -6.18 12.55 -16.56
N GLN A 137 -6.49 11.47 -15.84
CA GLN A 137 -6.50 11.46 -14.37
C GLN A 137 -5.48 10.49 -13.81
N VAL A 138 -4.77 10.92 -12.77
CA VAL A 138 -3.86 10.05 -12.02
C VAL A 138 -4.67 9.04 -11.23
N PHE A 139 -4.34 7.76 -11.40
CA PHE A 139 -4.97 6.65 -10.72
C PHE A 139 -3.92 5.89 -9.91
N VAL A 140 -4.04 6.00 -8.59
CA VAL A 140 -3.22 5.28 -7.61
C VAL A 140 -4.18 4.66 -6.60
N PRO A 141 -4.72 3.46 -6.89
CA PRO A 141 -5.71 2.86 -6.03
C PRO A 141 -5.09 2.32 -4.74
N GLN A 142 -5.88 2.33 -3.68
CA GLN A 142 -5.57 1.59 -2.45
C GLN A 142 -6.77 0.74 -2.08
N PHE A 143 -6.54 -0.55 -1.89
CA PHE A 143 -7.58 -1.50 -1.51
C PHE A 143 -7.29 -2.07 -0.12
N THR A 144 -8.18 -1.78 0.82
CA THR A 144 -8.10 -2.30 2.18
C THR A 144 -9.30 -3.21 2.45
N LEU A 145 -9.06 -4.46 2.84
CA LEU A 145 -10.08 -5.39 3.30
C LEU A 145 -10.12 -5.40 4.83
N VAL A 146 -11.32 -5.24 5.40
CA VAL A 146 -11.56 -5.29 6.85
C VAL A 146 -12.59 -6.36 7.15
N THR A 147 -12.23 -7.35 7.96
CA THR A 147 -13.15 -8.41 8.40
C THR A 147 -14.03 -7.93 9.55
N ASP A 148 -15.16 -8.58 9.76
CA ASP A 148 -15.99 -8.44 10.95
C ASP A 148 -15.27 -8.78 12.27
N THR A 149 -14.24 -9.64 12.21
CA THR A 149 -13.32 -9.91 13.33
C THR A 149 -12.37 -8.74 13.64
N GLY A 150 -12.44 -7.65 12.87
CA GLY A 150 -11.64 -6.43 13.07
C GLY A 150 -10.23 -6.48 12.47
N LYS A 151 -9.88 -7.55 11.75
CA LYS A 151 -8.58 -7.65 11.08
C LYS A 151 -8.57 -6.88 9.78
N ARG A 152 -7.44 -6.24 9.49
CA ARG A 152 -7.22 -5.41 8.31
C ARG A 152 -6.14 -6.03 7.42
N TYR A 153 -6.41 -6.06 6.12
CA TYR A 153 -5.53 -6.59 5.09
C TYR A 153 -5.40 -5.56 3.99
N GLU A 154 -4.17 -5.20 3.63
CA GLU A 154 -3.89 -4.33 2.49
C GLU A 154 -3.67 -5.16 1.23
N ASP A 155 -3.89 -4.53 0.07
CA ASP A 155 -3.56 -5.12 -1.23
C ASP A 155 -2.10 -5.59 -1.27
N THR A 156 -1.91 -6.84 -1.67
CA THR A 156 -0.60 -7.49 -1.67
C THR A 156 -0.08 -7.60 -3.10
N VAL A 157 1.18 -7.21 -3.30
CA VAL A 157 1.85 -7.33 -4.59
C VAL A 157 2.21 -8.80 -4.87
N LEU A 158 1.36 -9.50 -5.62
CA LEU A 158 1.55 -10.90 -6.05
C LEU A 158 1.58 -11.03 -7.58
N PRO A 159 2.71 -10.73 -8.24
CA PRO A 159 2.80 -10.76 -9.70
C PRO A 159 2.46 -12.14 -10.30
N GLN A 160 2.77 -13.23 -9.59
CA GLN A 160 2.48 -14.60 -10.02
C GLN A 160 0.99 -14.95 -10.00
N ALA A 161 0.17 -14.23 -9.23
CA ALA A 161 -1.28 -14.44 -9.19
C ALA A 161 -1.96 -13.80 -10.41
N VAL A 162 -1.44 -12.68 -10.90
CA VAL A 162 -2.04 -11.89 -12.01
C VAL A 162 -2.32 -12.73 -13.26
N PRO A 163 -1.36 -13.47 -13.86
CA PRO A 163 -1.63 -14.23 -15.08
C PRO A 163 -2.61 -15.39 -14.86
N ILE A 164 -2.68 -15.95 -13.64
CA ILE A 164 -3.65 -16.99 -13.27
C ILE A 164 -5.06 -16.40 -13.21
N ILE A 165 -5.18 -15.21 -12.61
CA ILE A 165 -6.46 -14.48 -12.54
C ILE A 165 -6.89 -14.04 -13.94
N GLU A 166 -5.98 -13.50 -14.74
CA GLU A 166 -6.22 -13.10 -16.13
C GLU A 166 -6.77 -14.28 -16.96
N ALA A 167 -6.08 -15.41 -16.94
CA ALA A 167 -6.51 -16.62 -17.65
C ALA A 167 -7.89 -17.13 -17.20
N ARG A 168 -8.23 -16.93 -15.92
CA ARG A 168 -9.51 -17.32 -15.36
C ARG A 168 -10.65 -16.36 -15.72
N GLU A 169 -10.38 -15.06 -15.72
CA GLU A 169 -11.40 -14.03 -15.91
C GLU A 169 -11.66 -13.73 -17.39
N ASP A 170 -10.60 -13.39 -18.12
CA ASP A 170 -10.61 -13.16 -19.56
C ASP A 170 -9.16 -13.07 -20.10
N PRO A 171 -8.64 -14.12 -20.76
CA PRO A 171 -7.27 -14.11 -21.29
C PRO A 171 -7.05 -13.14 -22.47
N SER A 172 -8.11 -12.53 -23.01
CA SER A 172 -8.01 -11.56 -24.10
C SER A 172 -7.78 -10.12 -23.61
N ILE A 173 -7.95 -9.88 -22.31
CA ILE A 173 -7.89 -8.56 -21.69
C ILE A 173 -6.69 -8.48 -20.76
N PRO A 174 -5.71 -7.59 -21.02
CA PRO A 174 -4.57 -7.40 -20.13
C PRO A 174 -5.03 -7.01 -18.72
N LEU A 175 -4.57 -7.76 -17.72
CA LEU A 175 -4.90 -7.52 -16.31
C LEU A 175 -3.70 -6.94 -15.58
N LEU A 176 -3.91 -5.83 -14.86
CA LEU A 176 -2.85 -5.17 -14.10
C LEU A 176 -2.97 -5.49 -12.60
N GLY A 177 -1.84 -5.83 -11.97
CA GLY A 177 -1.76 -5.98 -10.51
C GLY A 177 -1.50 -4.65 -9.79
N ALA A 178 -1.39 -4.71 -8.46
CA ALA A 178 -1.27 -3.55 -7.55
C ALA A 178 -0.24 -2.48 -7.95
N VAL A 179 0.91 -2.86 -8.52
CA VAL A 179 1.95 -1.90 -8.94
C VAL A 179 1.70 -1.38 -10.35
N ASN A 180 1.41 -2.28 -11.30
CA ASN A 180 1.31 -1.94 -12.71
C ASN A 180 0.05 -1.12 -13.05
N ILE A 181 -0.95 -1.13 -12.17
CA ILE A 181 -2.17 -0.33 -12.29
C ILE A 181 -1.93 1.15 -11.95
N MET A 182 -0.83 1.50 -11.28
CA MET A 182 -0.52 2.90 -10.93
C MET A 182 -0.11 3.67 -12.18
N GLY A 183 -0.90 4.68 -12.57
CA GLY A 183 -0.67 5.38 -13.82
C GLY A 183 -1.66 6.51 -14.09
N THR A 184 -1.63 7.05 -15.30
CA THR A 184 -2.62 8.04 -15.76
C THR A 184 -3.66 7.35 -16.65
N ILE A 185 -4.95 7.45 -16.33
CA ILE A 185 -6.04 6.93 -17.16
C ILE A 185 -6.46 8.00 -18.18
N PRO A 186 -6.31 7.76 -19.49
CA PRO A 186 -6.80 8.69 -20.50
C PRO A 186 -8.33 8.78 -20.50
N PRO A 187 -8.92 9.92 -20.85
CA PRO A 187 -10.38 10.06 -20.89
C PRO A 187 -10.97 9.24 -22.04
N SER A 188 -12.14 8.63 -21.82
CA SER A 188 -12.91 8.01 -22.89
C SER A 188 -13.52 9.09 -23.78
N THR A 189 -13.11 9.12 -25.04
CA THR A 189 -13.50 10.19 -25.99
C THR A 189 -14.58 9.74 -26.98
N LYS A 190 -14.74 8.43 -27.17
CA LYS A 190 -15.64 7.85 -28.16
C LYS A 190 -17.05 7.70 -27.60
N VAL A 191 -18.05 8.07 -28.39
CA VAL A 191 -19.46 7.91 -28.00
C VAL A 191 -19.81 6.42 -27.93
N GLY A 192 -20.34 5.98 -26.79
CA GLY A 192 -20.77 4.59 -26.57
C GLY A 192 -19.63 3.57 -26.42
N ILE A 193 -18.37 4.01 -26.41
CA ILE A 193 -17.20 3.16 -26.18
C ILE A 193 -16.40 3.75 -25.03
N ASP A 194 -16.21 2.94 -23.99
CA ASP A 194 -15.42 3.29 -22.82
C ASP A 194 -14.02 2.70 -22.97
N ASP A 195 -13.00 3.53 -22.77
CA ASP A 195 -11.60 3.13 -22.75
C ASP A 195 -11.26 2.68 -21.32
N ALA A 196 -11.44 1.38 -21.05
CA ALA A 196 -11.35 0.81 -19.71
C ALA A 196 -9.95 0.30 -19.39
N VAL A 197 -9.53 0.49 -18.13
CA VAL A 197 -8.33 -0.16 -17.57
C VAL A 197 -8.80 -1.27 -16.63
N PHE A 198 -8.23 -2.47 -16.76
CA PHE A 198 -8.57 -3.62 -15.94
C PHE A 198 -7.48 -3.89 -14.90
N GLY A 199 -7.92 -4.13 -13.67
CA GLY A 199 -7.02 -4.36 -12.55
C GLY A 199 -7.52 -5.47 -11.63
N THR A 200 -6.60 -5.98 -10.81
CA THR A 200 -6.95 -6.88 -9.72
C THR A 200 -6.27 -6.48 -8.42
N ALA A 201 -7.04 -6.52 -7.34
CA ALA A 201 -6.55 -6.38 -5.97
C ALA A 201 -6.55 -7.75 -5.31
N VAL A 202 -5.54 -8.02 -4.48
CA VAL A 202 -5.23 -9.36 -4.02
C VAL A 202 -4.92 -9.36 -2.52
N TRP A 203 -5.49 -10.29 -1.77
CA TRP A 203 -5.24 -10.44 -0.33
C TRP A 203 -4.89 -11.87 0.04
N GLU A 204 -3.84 -12.01 0.84
CA GLU A 204 -3.41 -13.28 1.42
C GLU A 204 -3.92 -13.45 2.86
N GLY A 205 -4.24 -14.69 3.23
CA GLY A 205 -4.42 -15.05 4.64
C GLY A 205 -5.59 -14.34 5.34
N VAL A 206 -6.61 -13.92 4.59
CA VAL A 206 -7.86 -13.39 5.14
C VAL A 206 -8.44 -14.40 6.14
N ASP A 207 -8.91 -13.90 7.27
CA ASP A 207 -9.37 -14.71 8.40
C ASP A 207 -10.49 -15.68 7.95
N PRO A 208 -10.26 -17.00 7.95
CA PRO A 208 -11.27 -17.97 7.53
C PRO A 208 -12.46 -18.03 8.49
N LYS A 209 -12.35 -17.44 9.69
CA LYS A 209 -13.43 -17.37 10.67
C LYS A 209 -14.33 -16.15 10.51
N ALA A 210 -14.00 -15.24 9.59
CA ALA A 210 -14.83 -14.06 9.33
C ALA A 210 -16.08 -14.46 8.54
N ASP A 211 -17.24 -13.99 8.96
CA ASP A 211 -18.52 -14.22 8.28
C ASP A 211 -18.91 -13.04 7.39
N GLY A 212 -18.13 -11.97 7.42
CA GLY A 212 -18.27 -10.82 6.54
C GLY A 212 -17.00 -10.00 6.48
N PHE A 213 -16.85 -9.28 5.38
CA PHE A 213 -15.76 -8.33 5.22
C PHE A 213 -16.21 -7.16 4.34
N LYS A 214 -15.51 -6.05 4.49
CA LYS A 214 -15.72 -4.83 3.72
C LYS A 214 -14.45 -4.48 2.99
N ILE A 215 -14.56 -4.07 1.73
CA ILE A 215 -13.42 -3.58 0.95
C ILE A 215 -13.58 -2.07 0.79
N TYR A 216 -12.55 -1.33 1.21
CA TYR A 216 -12.44 0.10 1.07
C TYR A 216 -11.51 0.41 -0.10
N VAL A 217 -12.03 1.10 -1.12
CA VAL A 217 -11.31 1.48 -2.32
C VAL A 217 -11.10 2.99 -2.34
N ARG A 218 -9.83 3.41 -2.31
CA ARG A 218 -9.40 4.80 -2.46
C ARG A 218 -8.74 5.02 -3.81
N GLY A 219 -8.59 6.29 -4.21
CA GLY A 219 -7.97 6.67 -5.48
C GLY A 219 -8.94 6.74 -6.66
N LEU A 220 -10.24 6.54 -6.43
CA LEU A 220 -11.29 6.69 -7.45
C LEU A 220 -11.78 8.14 -7.63
N SER A 221 -11.39 9.06 -6.74
CA SER A 221 -11.74 10.48 -6.82
C SER A 221 -10.71 11.34 -6.09
N ASP A 222 -10.71 12.64 -6.35
CA ASP A 222 -9.95 13.64 -5.58
C ASP A 222 -10.75 14.25 -4.42
N GLY A 223 -11.93 13.72 -4.11
CA GLY A 223 -12.77 14.18 -3.00
C GLY A 223 -12.11 13.96 -1.64
N TYR A 224 -12.02 15.03 -0.83
CA TYR A 224 -11.57 14.96 0.56
C TYR A 224 -12.27 15.97 1.47
N GLN A 225 -12.39 15.59 2.74
CA GLN A 225 -12.93 16.42 3.83
C GLN A 225 -11.83 16.70 4.85
N LEU A 226 -11.75 17.96 5.28
CA LEU A 226 -10.92 18.38 6.40
C LEU A 226 -11.81 18.46 7.63
N LEU A 227 -11.55 17.60 8.61
CA LEU A 227 -12.22 17.65 9.90
C LEU A 227 -11.34 18.44 10.87
N PRO A 228 -11.88 19.50 11.52
CA PRO A 228 -11.15 20.24 12.54
C PRO A 228 -10.81 19.30 13.69
N ALA A 229 -9.59 19.39 14.20
CA ALA A 229 -9.21 18.66 15.40
C ALA A 229 -9.98 19.24 16.61
N PRO A 230 -10.50 18.40 17.52
CA PRO A 230 -11.17 18.86 18.73
C PRO A 230 -10.34 19.86 19.56
N ASP A 231 -9.01 19.70 19.55
CA ASP A 231 -8.08 20.47 20.41
C ASP A 231 -7.23 21.50 19.64
N GLY A 232 -7.67 21.94 18.45
CA GLY A 232 -6.91 22.90 17.62
C GLY A 232 -5.63 22.34 17.00
N GLY A 233 -5.44 21.01 17.06
CA GLY A 233 -4.36 20.29 16.38
C GLY A 233 -4.53 20.21 14.85
N LYS A 234 -3.67 19.43 14.19
CA LYS A 234 -3.72 19.25 12.74
C LYS A 234 -5.06 18.65 12.30
N PRO A 235 -5.73 19.22 11.28
CA PRO A 235 -7.00 18.70 10.80
C PRO A 235 -6.85 17.25 10.30
N THR A 236 -7.85 16.42 10.57
CA THR A 236 -7.89 15.06 10.04
C THR A 236 -8.45 15.08 8.64
N VAL A 237 -7.71 14.52 7.68
CA VAL A 237 -8.17 14.40 6.29
C VAL A 237 -8.87 13.07 6.11
N ARG A 238 -10.11 13.10 5.62
CA ARG A 238 -10.82 11.90 5.16
C ARG A 238 -11.00 11.97 3.66
N HIS A 239 -10.82 10.84 2.98
CA HIS A 239 -10.94 10.80 1.53
C HIS A 239 -12.22 10.10 1.12
N LYS A 240 -12.80 10.53 0.01
CA LYS A 240 -13.93 9.84 -0.61
C LYS A 240 -13.49 8.44 -1.01
N THR A 241 -14.12 7.46 -0.40
CA THR A 241 -13.74 6.05 -0.41
C THR A 241 -14.98 5.23 -0.74
N LEU A 242 -14.86 4.32 -1.69
CA LEU A 242 -15.92 3.36 -1.99
C LEU A 242 -15.81 2.20 -1.00
N ARG A 243 -16.87 1.96 -0.22
CA ARG A 243 -16.98 0.78 0.64
C ARG A 243 -17.83 -0.26 -0.07
N ILE A 244 -17.34 -1.48 -0.20
CA ILE A 244 -18.06 -2.62 -0.79
C ILE A 244 -18.26 -3.66 0.31
N ASP A 245 -19.50 -4.07 0.52
CA ASP A 245 -19.89 -4.88 1.67
C ASP A 245 -20.19 -6.32 1.24
N PHE A 246 -19.50 -7.29 1.85
CA PHE A 246 -19.65 -8.71 1.57
C PHE A 246 -20.06 -9.48 2.83
N ILE A 247 -20.86 -10.51 2.62
CA ILE A 247 -21.13 -11.57 3.59
C ILE A 247 -20.57 -12.89 3.06
N ARG A 248 -20.05 -13.72 3.95
CA ARG A 248 -19.59 -15.07 3.67
C ARG A 248 -20.38 -16.06 4.51
N ARG A 249 -21.30 -16.78 3.89
CA ARG A 249 -22.13 -17.79 4.57
C ARG A 249 -21.47 -19.16 4.39
N GLY A 250 -20.52 -19.51 5.25
CA GLY A 250 -19.70 -20.72 5.11
C GLY A 250 -19.03 -21.18 6.40
N ASP A 251 -18.28 -22.28 6.33
CA ASP A 251 -17.46 -22.76 7.45
C ASP A 251 -16.01 -22.26 7.35
N ASP A 252 -15.21 -22.46 8.40
CA ASP A 252 -13.81 -22.01 8.45
C ASP A 252 -12.82 -23.01 7.83
N ARG A 253 -13.29 -24.18 7.38
CA ARG A 253 -12.43 -25.29 6.92
C ARG A 253 -12.37 -25.38 5.40
N ASN A 254 -13.47 -25.13 4.70
CA ASN A 254 -13.60 -25.25 3.26
C ASN A 254 -14.04 -23.93 2.63
N LEU A 255 -13.14 -22.94 2.65
CA LEU A 255 -13.37 -21.65 2.03
C LEU A 255 -13.74 -21.78 0.54
N SER A 256 -14.96 -21.40 0.21
CA SER A 256 -15.51 -21.43 -1.15
C SER A 256 -15.98 -20.05 -1.58
N GLU A 257 -15.69 -19.67 -2.82
CA GLU A 257 -16.11 -18.37 -3.36
C GLU A 257 -17.64 -18.26 -3.51
N ARG A 258 -18.35 -19.40 -3.58
CA ARG A 258 -19.81 -19.43 -3.67
C ARG A 258 -20.50 -18.93 -2.40
N GLU A 259 -19.76 -18.94 -1.30
CA GLU A 259 -20.23 -18.47 0.01
C GLU A 259 -20.16 -16.96 0.10
N ILE A 260 -19.32 -16.32 -0.73
CA ILE A 260 -19.11 -14.88 -0.76
C ILE A 260 -20.21 -14.23 -1.59
N GLN A 261 -21.01 -13.39 -0.95
CA GLN A 261 -22.12 -12.66 -1.56
C GLN A 261 -22.00 -11.18 -1.23
N LEU A 262 -22.44 -10.34 -2.17
CA LEU A 262 -22.61 -8.92 -1.89
C LEU A 262 -23.79 -8.73 -0.94
N LEU A 263 -23.63 -7.81 0.01
CA LEU A 263 -24.75 -7.34 0.83
C LEU A 263 -25.64 -6.39 0.01
N GLU A 264 -26.83 -6.09 0.53
CA GLU A 264 -27.72 -5.07 -0.02
C GLU A 264 -27.83 -3.91 0.99
N PRO A 265 -27.42 -2.67 0.63
CA PRO A 265 -26.80 -2.28 -0.63
C PRO A 265 -25.38 -2.86 -0.80
N PRO A 266 -24.92 -3.12 -2.05
CA PRO A 266 -23.63 -3.76 -2.31
C PRO A 266 -22.43 -2.86 -2.06
N TYR A 267 -22.64 -1.54 -2.13
CA TYR A 267 -21.60 -0.57 -1.89
C TYR A 267 -22.18 0.76 -1.40
N GLU A 268 -21.32 1.58 -0.79
CA GLU A 268 -21.62 2.92 -0.33
C GLU A 268 -20.39 3.82 -0.47
N TRP A 269 -20.59 5.06 -0.92
CA TRP A 269 -19.54 6.09 -0.90
C TRP A 269 -19.49 6.75 0.48
N ILE A 270 -18.32 6.70 1.11
CA ILE A 270 -18.08 7.27 2.43
C ILE A 270 -16.84 8.16 2.45
N TYR A 271 -16.69 8.96 3.50
CA TYR A 271 -15.44 9.65 3.79
C TYR A 271 -14.74 8.91 4.94
N TRP A 272 -13.61 8.27 4.63
CA TRP A 272 -12.83 7.42 5.54
C TRP A 272 -11.37 7.88 5.59
#